data_AF-A0A2A9NMP8-F1
#
_entry.id   AF-A0A2A9NMP8-F1
#
_cell.length_a   1.000
_cell.length_b   1.000
_cell.length_c   1.000
_cell.angle_alpha   90.00
_cell.angle_beta   90.00
_cell.angle_gamma   90.00
#
_symmetry.space_group_name_H-M   'P 1'
#
loop_
_entity.id
_entity.type
_entity.pdbx_description
1 polymer ?
#
loop_
_entity_poly.entity_id
_entity_poly.type
_entity_poly.pdbx_seq_one_letter_code
_entity_poly.pdbx_strand_id
1 'polypeptide(L)'
;NRLQPSPMDVATFYLNQHDITQAIEHIVYAHIHTPFPGKIKLVGEDYVLNGIRKDWAYGQRLTLTWGGQVIQPCSHKWIFEFEAITGPRIT
;
A
#
# COMPACT_ATOMS: atom_id res chain seq x y z
N ASN A 1 -9.52 4.22 17.90
CA ASN A 1 -10.57 3.23 17.61
C ASN A 1 -10.36 2.72 16.19
N ARG A 2 -9.77 1.53 15.99
CA ARG A 2 -9.80 0.90 14.66
C ARG A 2 -11.17 0.26 14.50
N LEU A 3 -11.96 0.74 13.56
CA LEU A 3 -13.22 0.10 13.19
C LEU A 3 -12.88 -1.23 12.53
N GLN A 4 -13.62 -2.28 12.85
CA GLN A 4 -13.51 -3.54 12.12
C GLN A 4 -14.08 -3.33 10.71
N PRO A 5 -13.42 -3.85 9.66
CA PRO A 5 -13.95 -3.74 8.30
C PRO A 5 -15.27 -4.51 8.20
N SER A 6 -16.23 -3.95 7.47
CA SER A 6 -17.48 -4.63 7.17
C SER A 6 -17.24 -5.82 6.21
N PRO A 7 -18.17 -6.79 6.13
CA PRO A 7 -18.08 -7.86 5.13
C PRO A 7 -17.99 -7.32 3.69
N MET A 8 -18.60 -6.17 3.42
CA MET A 8 -18.53 -5.51 2.11
C MET A 8 -17.12 -4.97 1.84
N ASP A 9 -16.49 -4.31 2.81
CA ASP A 9 -15.12 -3.79 2.66
C ASP A 9 -14.13 -4.92 2.34
N VAL A 10 -14.30 -6.06 3.02
CA VAL A 10 -13.49 -7.26 2.79
C VAL A 10 -13.74 -7.82 1.39
N ALA A 11 -14.99 -7.92 0.96
CA ALA A 11 -15.33 -8.39 -0.38
C ALA A 11 -14.76 -7.48 -1.48
N THR A 12 -14.93 -6.16 -1.35
CA THR A 12 -14.37 -5.16 -2.26
C THR A 12 -12.85 -5.28 -2.32
N PHE A 13 -12.17 -5.44 -1.18
CA PHE A 13 -10.72 -5.64 -1.16
C PHE A 13 -10.31 -6.88 -1.96
N TYR A 14 -10.99 -8.02 -1.79
CA TYR A 14 -10.67 -9.25 -2.51
C TYR A 14 -10.93 -9.15 -4.01
N LEU A 15 -12.01 -8.49 -4.43
CA LEU A 15 -12.32 -8.27 -5.84
C LEU A 15 -11.25 -7.40 -6.53
N ASN A 16 -10.66 -6.46 -5.79
CA ASN A 16 -9.66 -5.52 -6.31
C ASN A 16 -8.23 -5.88 -5.91
N GLN A 17 -8.00 -7.02 -5.28
CA GLN A 17 -6.70 -7.36 -4.69
C GLN A 17 -5.57 -7.32 -5.72
N HIS A 18 -5.85 -7.80 -6.94
CA HIS A 18 -4.87 -7.80 -8.02
C HIS A 18 -4.46 -6.37 -8.43
N ASP A 19 -5.45 -5.51 -8.66
CA ASP A 19 -5.24 -4.11 -9.04
C ASP A 19 -4.50 -3.33 -7.94
N ILE A 20 -4.93 -3.50 -6.69
CA ILE A 20 -4.27 -2.89 -5.51
C ILE A 20 -2.81 -3.34 -5.41
N THR A 21 -2.53 -4.63 -5.63
CA THR A 21 -1.17 -5.18 -5.57
C THR A 21 -0.30 -4.53 -6.64
N GLN A 22 -0.77 -4.49 -7.89
CA GLN A 22 -0.03 -3.86 -8.98
C GLN A 22 0.22 -2.37 -8.73
N ALA A 23 -0.79 -1.65 -8.22
CA ALA A 23 -0.66 -0.25 -7.87
C ALA A 23 0.45 -0.04 -6.82
N ILE A 24 0.44 -0.82 -5.74
CA ILE A 24 1.46 -0.77 -4.67
C ILE A 24 2.85 -1.09 -5.23
N GLU A 25 2.98 -2.13 -6.04
CA GLU A 25 4.25 -2.52 -6.65
C GLU A 25 4.81 -1.41 -7.53
N HIS A 26 3.99 -0.77 -8.37
CA HIS A 26 4.40 0.36 -9.20
C HIS A 26 4.86 1.55 -8.36
N ILE A 27 4.17 1.87 -7.26
CA ILE A 27 4.57 2.95 -6.35
C ILE A 27 5.93 2.66 -5.72
N VAL A 28 6.12 1.44 -5.20
CA VAL A 28 7.36 1.03 -4.56
C VAL A 28 8.51 1.03 -5.58
N TYR A 29 8.26 0.50 -6.79
CA TYR A 29 9.23 0.50 -7.87
C TYR A 29 9.62 1.92 -8.31
N ALA A 30 8.64 2.81 -8.51
CA ALA A 30 8.89 4.21 -8.88
C ALA A 30 9.74 4.91 -7.82
N HIS A 31 9.41 4.71 -6.54
CA HIS A 31 10.19 5.27 -5.43
C HIS A 31 11.65 4.83 -5.40
N ILE A 32 11.96 3.59 -5.82
CA ILE A 32 13.35 3.12 -5.87
C ILE A 32 14.16 3.87 -6.93
N HIS A 33 13.52 4.28 -8.03
CA HIS A 33 14.22 4.81 -9.20
C HIS A 33 14.15 6.34 -9.32
N THR A 34 13.18 7.00 -8.70
CA THR A 34 13.00 8.44 -8.80
C THR A 34 12.55 9.08 -7.48
N PRO A 35 12.84 10.37 -7.27
CA PRO A 35 12.23 11.13 -6.18
C PRO A 35 10.70 11.05 -6.28
N PHE A 36 10.09 10.39 -5.30
CA PHE A 36 8.65 10.14 -5.27
C PHE A 36 7.98 10.92 -4.13
N PRO A 37 6.73 11.42 -4.28
CA PRO A 37 6.02 12.12 -3.22
C PRO A 37 5.85 11.27 -1.96
N GLY A 38 5.81 11.91 -0.79
CA GLY A 38 5.63 11.22 0.49
C GLY A 38 4.19 10.85 0.83
N LYS A 39 3.21 11.36 0.07
CA LYS A 39 1.79 11.05 0.20
C LYS A 39 1.19 10.89 -1.18
N ILE A 40 0.30 9.92 -1.33
CA ILE A 40 -0.44 9.68 -2.56
C ILE A 40 -1.88 9.29 -2.25
N LYS A 41 -2.75 9.48 -3.24
CA LYS A 41 -4.12 8.98 -3.25
C LYS A 41 -4.38 8.38 -4.62
N LEU A 42 -4.72 7.10 -4.65
CA LEU A 42 -5.19 6.42 -5.86
C LEU A 42 -6.68 6.18 -5.74
N VAL A 43 -7.39 6.36 -6.85
CA VAL A 43 -8.84 6.16 -6.93
C VAL A 43 -9.07 5.03 -7.93
N GLY A 44 -9.52 3.88 -7.42
CA GLY A 44 -9.99 2.76 -8.22
C GLY A 44 -11.47 2.91 -8.57
N GLU A 45 -12.06 1.84 -9.11
CA GLU A 45 -13.49 1.84 -9.49
C GLU A 45 -14.41 1.94 -8.25
N ASP A 46 -14.12 1.14 -7.22
CA ASP A 46 -14.93 0.97 -6.02
C ASP A 46 -14.12 1.15 -4.73
N TYR A 47 -12.90 1.72 -4.84
CA TYR A 47 -12.03 1.93 -3.71
C TYR A 47 -11.13 3.18 -3.82
N VAL A 48 -10.63 3.61 -2.68
CA VAL A 48 -9.54 4.59 -2.55
C VAL A 48 -8.38 3.95 -1.81
N LEU A 49 -7.16 4.19 -2.30
CA LEU A 49 -5.93 3.78 -1.63
C LEU A 49 -5.11 5.02 -1.26
N ASN A 50 -5.05 5.30 0.05
CA ASN A 50 -4.25 6.39 0.60
C ASN A 50 -2.88 5.85 1.02
N GLY A 51 -1.81 6.34 0.39
CA GLY A 51 -0.44 5.92 0.68
C GLY A 51 0.34 7.01 1.40
N ILE A 52 1.06 6.65 2.47
CA ILE A 52 2.01 7.53 3.15
C ILE A 52 3.38 6.86 3.30
N ARG A 53 4.42 7.55 2.84
CA ARG A 53 5.82 7.17 3.05
C ARG A 53 6.30 7.74 4.39
N LYS A 54 6.98 6.91 5.17
CA LYS A 54 7.60 7.30 6.44
C LYS A 54 9.00 6.71 6.55
N ASP A 55 9.86 7.36 7.30
CA ASP A 55 11.16 6.79 7.67
C ASP A 55 10.97 5.46 8.40
N TRP A 56 11.83 4.50 8.10
CA TRP A 56 11.78 3.17 8.67
C TRP A 56 12.96 2.90 9.60
N ALA A 57 13.10 3.74 10.63
CA ALA A 57 14.21 3.66 11.59
C ALA A 57 14.40 2.28 12.23
N TYR A 58 13.30 1.56 12.51
CA TYR A 58 13.38 0.19 13.01
C TYR A 58 13.92 -0.78 11.96
N GLY A 59 13.48 -0.65 10.70
CA GLY A 59 13.95 -1.46 9.59
C GLY A 59 15.46 -1.38 9.44
N GLN A 60 16.04 -0.20 9.62
CA GLN A 60 17.49 0.04 9.55
C GLN A 60 18.32 -0.74 10.59
N ARG A 61 17.67 -1.37 11.58
CA ARG A 61 18.33 -2.20 12.61
C ARG A 61 18.14 -3.69 12.35
N LEU A 62 17.40 -4.07 11.31
CA LEU A 62 17.13 -5.47 10.99
C LEU A 62 18.25 -6.06 10.14
N THR A 63 18.70 -7.25 10.51
CA THR A 63 19.50 -8.11 9.64
C THR A 63 18.56 -9.00 8.85
N LEU A 64 18.34 -8.66 7.58
CA LEU A 64 17.46 -9.41 6.69
C LEU A 64 18.29 -10.34 5.79
N THR A 65 17.75 -11.54 5.53
CA THR A 65 18.34 -12.50 4.60
C THR A 65 17.28 -13.03 3.65
N TRP A 66 17.68 -13.31 2.42
CA TRP A 66 16.86 -14.01 1.42
C TRP A 66 17.70 -15.13 0.82
N GLY A 67 17.33 -16.37 1.15
CA GLY A 67 18.22 -17.50 0.93
C GLY A 67 19.55 -17.28 1.67
N GLY A 68 20.67 -17.32 0.96
CA GLY A 68 22.01 -17.08 1.51
C GLY A 68 22.48 -15.62 1.46
N GLN A 69 21.70 -14.70 0.88
CA GLN A 69 22.12 -13.32 0.68
C GLN A 69 21.60 -12.41 1.80
N VAL A 70 22.49 -11.57 2.35
CA VAL A 70 22.12 -10.48 3.25
C VAL A 70 21.53 -9.32 2.44
N ILE A 71 20.35 -8.83 2.84
CA ILE A 71 19.65 -7.72 2.17
C ILE A 71 19.61 -6.51 3.10
N GLN A 72 19.84 -5.32 2.51
CA GLN A 72 19.66 -4.06 3.21
C GLN A 72 18.22 -3.54 3.06
N PRO A 73 17.54 -3.20 4.17
CA PRO A 73 16.22 -2.59 4.12
C PRO A 73 16.27 -1.15 3.62
N CYS A 74 15.25 -0.74 2.88
CA CYS A 74 15.08 0.65 2.45
C CYS A 74 14.96 1.60 3.66
N SER A 75 15.45 2.84 3.52
CA SER A 75 15.36 3.89 4.55
C SER A 75 13.92 4.30 4.88
N HIS A 76 12.98 4.02 3.97
CA HIS A 76 11.57 4.35 4.12
C HIS A 76 10.68 3.11 4.03
N LYS A 77 9.50 3.20 4.64
CA LYS A 77 8.40 2.27 4.48
C LYS A 77 7.17 2.99 3.95
N TRP A 78 6.30 2.24 3.31
CA TRP A 78 4.98 2.70 2.93
C TRP A 78 3.91 2.11 3.85
N ILE A 79 2.89 2.91 4.12
CA ILE A 79 1.66 2.48 4.78
C ILE A 79 0.54 2.84 3.82
N PHE A 80 -0.29 1.85 3.51
CA PHE A 80 -1.45 2.01 2.65
C PHE A 80 -2.72 1.77 3.46
N GLU A 81 -3.67 2.68 3.31
CA GLU A 81 -5.01 2.61 3.89
C GLU A 81 -6.00 2.44 2.73
N PHE A 82 -6.74 1.33 2.77
CA PHE A 82 -7.77 0.99 1.81
C PHE A 82 -9.13 1.42 2.35
N GLU A 83 -9.93 2.07 1.50
CA GLU A 83 -11.29 2.50 1.80
C GLU A 83 -12.20 2.05 0.65
N ALA A 84 -13.19 1.21 0.93
CA ALA A 84 -14.21 0.85 -0.05
C ALA A 84 -15.19 2.03 -0.23
N ILE A 85 -15.55 2.31 -1.48
CA ILE A 85 -16.53 3.34 -1.83
C ILE A 85 -17.92 2.68 -1.86
N THR A 86 -18.61 2.65 -0.72
CA THR A 86 -20.04 2.29 -0.69
C THR A 86 -20.88 3.47 -1.15
N GLY A 87 -21.22 3.53 -2.44
CA GLY A 87 -22.16 4.49 -3.01
C GLY A 87 -23.00 3.85 -4.11
N PRO A 88 -24.23 4.33 -4.37
CA PRO A 88 -25.03 3.82 -5.47
C PRO A 88 -24.32 4.15 -6.80
N ARG A 89 -24.16 3.14 -7.66
CA ARG A 89 -23.80 3.33 -9.06
C ARG A 89 -24.92 4.17 -9.69
N ILE A 90 -24.68 5.45 -9.94
CA ILE A 90 -25.52 6.23 -10.85
C ILE A 90 -25.03 5.86 -12.25
N THR A 91 -25.61 4.81 -12.82
CA THR A 91 -25.57 4.51 -14.25
C THR A 91 -26.61 5.34 -14.98
#